data_AF-A0A3N5M190-F1
#
_entry.id   AF-A0A3N5M190-F1
#
_cell.length_a   1.000
_cell.length_b   1.000
_cell.length_c   1.000
_cell.angle_alpha   90.00
_cell.angle_beta   90.00
_cell.angle_gamma   90.00
#
_symmetry.space_group_name_H-M   'P 1'
#
loop_
_entity.id
_entity.type
_entity.pdbx_description
1 polymer ?
#
loop_
_entity_poly.entity_id
_entity_poly.type
_entity_poly.pdbx_seq_one_letter_code
_entity_poly.pdbx_strand_id
1 'polypeptide(L)'
;ALLAAGFGAAGALALGGAFALVTLATVDHAPEVRYEGLASNVPRLLPLLRGLEAQEAGRLERLPEYVEGLQLVALDLQREVDGTGRPADVRRVLLFSDLHTNVFGMRYAARLALGDDDPVDLVLVAGDVTDGGTRDEAELFLRLFSPPEGVPVLLVGGNHEDRPAMEAFARSDFTVLDWEATTAAGFTVYGVSDPVAASSQVDSDVDLLAAQDERLAGLWPELETPDVLMVHDVRQVERTIELAEEAGEPLVVAFGNDHVLAVSRRGAVVLVDPGTAGASGYGSLGRGEEIPYTFQLLDFSREGEARLLAVTSVSYAADGRTSIDYQPLGE
;
A
#
# COMPACT_ATOMS: atom_id res chain seq x y z
N ALA A 1 -16.65 -36.51 -74.78
CA ALA A 1 -15.76 -35.61 -74.02
C ALA A 1 -16.54 -34.66 -73.09
N LEU A 2 -17.58 -33.94 -73.56
CA LEU A 2 -18.33 -32.97 -72.74
C LEU A 2 -19.16 -33.57 -71.58
N LEU A 3 -19.73 -34.78 -71.73
CA LEU A 3 -20.52 -35.42 -70.66
C LEU A 3 -19.67 -35.89 -69.46
N ALA A 4 -18.41 -36.31 -69.68
CA ALA A 4 -17.53 -36.78 -68.61
C ALA A 4 -17.02 -35.62 -67.71
N ALA A 5 -16.84 -34.43 -68.28
CA ALA A 5 -16.44 -33.24 -67.53
C ALA A 5 -17.57 -32.69 -66.63
N GLY A 6 -18.83 -32.78 -67.07
CA GLY A 6 -19.99 -32.35 -66.29
C GLY A 6 -20.24 -33.21 -65.04
N PHE A 7 -20.06 -34.53 -65.14
CA PHE A 7 -20.19 -35.43 -64.00
C PHE A 7 -19.05 -35.25 -62.97
N GLY A 8 -17.83 -34.97 -63.42
CA GLY A 8 -16.71 -34.69 -62.51
C GLY A 8 -16.89 -33.41 -61.69
N ALA A 9 -17.37 -32.33 -62.33
CA ALA A 9 -17.64 -31.07 -61.65
C ALA A 9 -18.83 -31.16 -60.68
N ALA A 10 -19.92 -31.85 -61.07
CA ALA A 10 -21.08 -32.07 -60.21
C ALA A 10 -20.74 -32.96 -59.00
N GLY A 11 -19.91 -33.99 -59.19
CA GLY A 11 -19.44 -34.86 -58.11
C GLY A 11 -18.54 -34.14 -57.11
N ALA A 12 -17.63 -33.28 -57.59
CA ALA A 12 -16.77 -32.48 -56.73
C ALA A 12 -17.56 -31.45 -55.91
N LEU A 13 -18.58 -30.82 -56.50
CA LEU A 13 -19.47 -29.89 -55.80
C LEU A 13 -20.35 -30.61 -54.76
N ALA A 14 -20.86 -31.80 -55.09
CA ALA A 14 -21.66 -32.59 -54.15
C ALA A 14 -20.83 -33.08 -52.96
N LEU A 15 -19.60 -33.57 -53.20
CA LEU A 15 -18.68 -34.01 -52.14
C LEU A 15 -18.18 -32.84 -51.31
N GLY A 16 -17.83 -31.71 -51.94
CA GLY A 16 -17.43 -30.49 -51.24
C GLY A 16 -18.57 -29.90 -50.41
N GLY A 17 -19.80 -29.90 -50.93
CA GLY A 17 -20.99 -29.46 -50.21
C GLY A 17 -21.34 -30.38 -49.03
N ALA A 18 -21.25 -31.69 -49.21
CA ALA A 18 -21.47 -32.65 -48.13
C ALA A 18 -20.40 -32.52 -47.03
N PHE A 19 -19.13 -32.34 -47.40
CA PHE A 19 -18.05 -32.10 -46.45
C PHE A 19 -18.25 -30.80 -45.67
N ALA A 20 -18.66 -29.71 -46.34
CA ALA A 20 -18.94 -28.44 -45.69
C ALA A 20 -20.15 -28.54 -44.72
N LEU A 21 -21.20 -29.27 -45.12
CA LEU A 21 -22.38 -29.51 -44.28
C LEU A 21 -22.05 -30.36 -43.05
N VAL A 22 -21.30 -31.45 -43.22
CA VAL A 22 -20.86 -32.28 -42.09
C VAL A 22 -19.98 -31.47 -41.15
N THR A 23 -19.02 -30.70 -41.70
CA THR A 23 -18.17 -29.82 -40.90
C THR A 23 -19.01 -28.84 -40.09
N LEU A 24 -19.93 -28.11 -40.72
CA LEU A 24 -20.84 -27.17 -40.03
C LEU A 24 -21.72 -27.86 -38.99
N ALA A 25 -22.19 -29.08 -39.25
CA ALA A 25 -23.04 -29.83 -38.31
C ALA A 25 -22.26 -30.42 -37.11
N THR A 26 -20.94 -30.57 -37.24
CA THR A 26 -20.04 -31.10 -36.18
C THR A 26 -19.26 -30.02 -35.44
N VAL A 27 -19.39 -28.75 -35.83
CA VAL A 27 -18.79 -27.63 -35.08
C VAL A 27 -19.54 -27.50 -33.76
N ASP A 28 -18.82 -27.71 -32.66
CA ASP A 28 -19.34 -27.44 -31.33
C ASP A 28 -19.52 -25.94 -31.16
N HIS A 29 -20.77 -25.50 -31.06
CA HIS A 29 -21.14 -24.09 -30.99
C HIS A 29 -21.05 -23.51 -29.57
N ALA A 30 -20.71 -24.32 -28.57
CA ALA A 30 -20.54 -23.87 -27.19
C ALA A 30 -19.42 -24.67 -26.49
N PRO A 31 -18.16 -24.53 -26.93
CA PRO A 31 -17.07 -25.25 -26.29
C PRO A 31 -16.99 -24.88 -24.81
N GLU A 32 -16.93 -25.89 -23.95
CA GLU A 32 -16.70 -25.70 -22.51
C GLU A 32 -15.24 -25.27 -22.32
N VAL A 33 -14.99 -23.95 -22.32
CA VAL A 33 -13.65 -23.39 -22.12
C VAL A 33 -13.31 -23.46 -20.63
N ARG A 34 -12.43 -24.39 -20.28
CA ARG A 34 -11.83 -24.46 -18.94
C ARG A 34 -10.59 -23.60 -18.90
N TYR A 35 -10.59 -22.64 -18.00
CA TYR A 35 -9.48 -21.73 -17.78
C TYR A 35 -8.68 -22.20 -16.56
N GLU A 36 -7.40 -22.48 -16.73
CA GLU A 36 -6.49 -22.92 -15.66
C GLU A 36 -5.38 -21.87 -15.41
N GLY A 37 -4.85 -21.84 -14.19
CA GLY A 37 -3.82 -20.89 -13.78
C GLY A 37 -4.28 -19.42 -13.89
N LEU A 38 -3.39 -18.52 -14.31
CA LEU A 38 -3.67 -17.08 -14.48
C LEU A 38 -4.86 -16.80 -15.42
N ALA A 39 -5.11 -17.70 -16.39
CA ALA A 39 -6.22 -17.56 -17.34
C ALA A 39 -7.60 -17.79 -16.70
N SER A 40 -7.67 -18.42 -15.51
CA SER A 40 -8.91 -18.61 -14.74
C SER A 40 -9.63 -17.30 -14.41
N ASN A 41 -8.91 -16.19 -14.46
CA ASN A 41 -9.44 -14.86 -14.18
C ASN A 41 -10.11 -14.21 -15.41
N VAL A 42 -9.85 -14.70 -16.63
CA VAL A 42 -10.39 -14.14 -17.88
C VAL A 42 -11.93 -14.01 -17.86
N PRO A 43 -12.71 -15.01 -17.41
CA PRO A 43 -14.17 -14.89 -17.30
C PRO A 43 -14.64 -13.74 -16.39
N ARG A 44 -13.87 -13.39 -15.36
CA ARG A 44 -14.17 -12.29 -14.43
C ARG A 44 -13.81 -10.93 -15.02
N LEU A 45 -12.79 -10.89 -15.87
CA LEU A 45 -12.33 -9.69 -16.58
C LEU A 45 -13.24 -9.31 -17.75
N LEU A 46 -13.86 -10.30 -18.41
CA LEU A 46 -14.66 -10.08 -19.62
C LEU A 46 -15.86 -9.12 -19.44
N PRO A 47 -16.66 -9.18 -18.36
CA PRO A 47 -17.73 -8.20 -18.13
C PRO A 47 -17.21 -6.77 -17.93
N LEU A 48 -16.04 -6.62 -17.30
CA LEU A 48 -15.38 -5.32 -17.12
C LEU A 48 -14.92 -4.78 -18.47
N LEU A 49 -14.24 -5.60 -19.28
CA LEU A 49 -13.82 -5.26 -20.65
C LEU A 49 -15.01 -4.90 -21.56
N ARG A 50 -16.13 -5.61 -21.45
CA ARG A 50 -17.35 -5.29 -22.20
C ARG A 50 -18.04 -4.02 -21.70
N GLY A 51 -17.93 -3.71 -20.41
CA GLY A 51 -18.33 -2.42 -19.86
C GLY A 51 -17.50 -1.27 -20.42
N LEU A 52 -16.21 -1.50 -20.72
CA LEU A 52 -15.32 -0.55 -21.38
C LEU A 52 -15.71 -0.32 -22.86
N GLU A 53 -16.01 -1.38 -23.61
CA GLU A 53 -16.45 -1.28 -25.02
C GLU A 53 -17.80 -0.57 -25.16
N ALA A 54 -18.73 -0.76 -24.21
CA ALA A 54 -20.06 -0.15 -24.27
C ALA A 54 -20.06 1.39 -24.03
N GLN A 55 -18.94 1.98 -23.60
CA GLN A 55 -18.82 3.41 -23.29
C GLN A 55 -18.01 4.23 -24.31
N GLU A 56 -17.80 3.70 -25.53
CA GLU A 56 -17.05 4.34 -26.64
C GLU A 56 -17.67 5.62 -27.24
N ALA A 57 -18.40 6.43 -26.47
CA ALA A 57 -18.88 7.74 -26.88
C ALA A 57 -18.62 8.82 -25.82
N GLY A 58 -17.36 9.04 -25.44
CA GLY A 58 -17.02 10.17 -24.57
C GLY A 58 -15.56 10.22 -24.07
N ARG A 59 -14.68 10.75 -24.93
CA ARG A 59 -13.36 11.41 -24.73
C ARG A 59 -12.58 11.19 -23.42
N LEU A 60 -11.32 10.74 -23.58
CA LEU A 60 -10.00 11.13 -22.99
C LEU A 60 -9.86 11.79 -21.59
N GLU A 61 -10.89 12.37 -20.99
CA GLU A 61 -10.86 12.98 -19.65
C GLU A 61 -10.86 11.93 -18.53
N ARG A 62 -11.16 10.66 -18.85
CA ARG A 62 -11.28 9.55 -17.88
C ARG A 62 -10.14 8.52 -17.91
N LEU A 63 -9.05 8.84 -18.61
CA LEU A 63 -7.84 8.01 -18.74
C LEU A 63 -7.19 7.62 -17.40
N PRO A 64 -7.05 8.55 -16.43
CA PRO A 64 -6.56 8.21 -15.09
C PRO A 64 -7.42 7.15 -14.40
N GLU A 65 -8.74 7.27 -14.48
CA GLU A 65 -9.72 6.34 -13.89
C GLU A 65 -9.70 4.96 -14.57
N TYR A 66 -9.36 4.91 -15.87
CA TYR A 66 -9.14 3.65 -16.60
C TYR A 66 -7.84 2.94 -16.15
N VAL A 67 -6.77 3.69 -15.92
CA VAL A 67 -5.50 3.14 -15.39
C VAL A 67 -5.68 2.69 -13.93
N GLU A 68 -6.39 3.48 -13.14
CA GLU A 68 -6.79 3.17 -11.76
C GLU A 68 -7.62 1.87 -11.69
N GLY A 69 -8.61 1.71 -12.59
CA GLY A 69 -9.40 0.49 -12.69
C GLY A 69 -8.58 -0.75 -13.08
N LEU A 70 -7.56 -0.60 -13.94
CA LEU A 70 -6.65 -1.70 -14.31
C LEU A 70 -5.68 -2.06 -13.18
N GLN A 71 -5.19 -1.07 -12.45
CA GLN A 71 -4.36 -1.27 -11.26
C GLN A 71 -5.16 -1.99 -10.16
N LEU A 72 -6.45 -1.68 -10.01
CA LEU A 72 -7.35 -2.37 -9.09
C LEU A 72 -7.61 -3.82 -9.44
N VAL A 73 -7.73 -4.10 -10.74
CA VAL A 73 -7.80 -5.46 -11.25
C VAL A 73 -6.49 -6.20 -10.99
N ALA A 74 -5.33 -5.54 -11.13
CA ALA A 74 -4.04 -6.14 -10.78
C ALA A 74 -3.96 -6.49 -9.28
N LEU A 75 -4.51 -5.65 -8.39
CA LEU A 75 -4.61 -5.95 -6.96
C LEU A 75 -5.51 -7.16 -6.65
N ASP A 76 -6.66 -7.30 -7.30
CA ASP A 76 -7.55 -8.47 -7.12
C ASP A 76 -6.96 -9.77 -7.70
N LEU A 77 -6.09 -9.66 -8.71
CA LEU A 77 -5.34 -10.79 -9.27
C LEU A 77 -4.22 -11.28 -8.35
N GLN A 78 -3.74 -10.47 -7.40
CA GLN A 78 -2.65 -10.79 -6.48
C GLN A 78 -3.12 -11.46 -5.18
N ARG A 79 -4.12 -12.34 -5.24
CA ARG A 79 -4.64 -13.09 -4.08
C ARG A 79 -3.60 -13.97 -3.35
N GLU A 80 -2.40 -14.14 -3.90
CA GLU A 80 -1.34 -14.99 -3.36
C GLU A 80 -0.03 -14.18 -3.26
N VAL A 81 0.02 -13.21 -2.35
CA VAL A 81 1.32 -12.65 -1.92
C VAL A 81 1.92 -13.63 -0.90
N ASP A 82 2.38 -14.78 -1.43
CA ASP A 82 3.08 -15.83 -0.69
C ASP A 82 4.28 -15.23 0.04
N GLY A 83 4.27 -15.21 1.38
CA GLY A 83 5.36 -14.64 2.19
C GLY A 83 4.91 -13.57 3.19
N THR A 84 3.65 -13.15 3.15
CA THR A 84 3.02 -12.31 4.20
C THR A 84 2.37 -13.13 5.31
N GLY A 85 2.65 -14.43 5.42
CA GLY A 85 2.07 -15.28 6.47
C GLY A 85 2.38 -14.75 7.87
N ARG A 86 1.38 -14.71 8.75
CA ARG A 86 1.53 -14.32 10.15
C ARG A 86 2.02 -15.51 10.99
N PRO A 87 3.15 -15.41 11.71
CA PRO A 87 3.46 -16.39 12.75
C PRO A 87 2.35 -16.44 13.81
N ALA A 88 2.03 -17.62 14.35
CA ALA A 88 0.87 -17.78 15.24
C ALA A 88 0.90 -16.93 16.53
N ASP A 89 2.10 -16.58 16.99
CA ASP A 89 2.33 -15.97 18.32
C ASP A 89 2.87 -14.53 18.24
N VAL A 90 2.51 -13.78 17.19
CA VAL A 90 2.90 -12.37 17.04
C VAL A 90 1.71 -11.43 16.96
N ARG A 91 1.91 -10.19 17.40
CA ARG A 91 1.06 -9.05 17.06
C ARG A 91 1.66 -8.37 15.84
N ARG A 92 0.86 -8.20 14.79
CA ARG A 92 1.30 -7.63 13.51
C ARG A 92 0.78 -6.21 13.37
N VAL A 93 1.70 -5.31 13.03
CA VAL A 93 1.41 -3.90 12.76
C VAL A 93 1.70 -3.62 11.29
N LEU A 94 0.78 -2.96 10.58
CA LEU A 94 1.07 -2.41 9.26
C LEU A 94 1.64 -0.99 9.43
N LEU A 95 2.79 -0.72 8.82
CA LEU A 95 3.40 0.61 8.73
C LEU A 95 3.48 1.04 7.26
N PHE A 96 3.04 2.27 6.98
CA PHE A 96 3.25 2.93 5.70
C PHE A 96 3.30 4.46 5.85
N SER A 97 3.86 5.11 4.84
CA SER A 97 4.06 6.56 4.75
C SER A 97 3.99 7.02 3.30
N ASP A 98 3.94 8.33 3.06
CA ASP A 98 4.21 8.96 1.75
C ASP A 98 3.29 8.43 0.64
N LEU A 99 1.97 8.44 0.90
CA LEU A 99 0.94 8.06 -0.06
C LEU A 99 0.73 9.12 -1.15
N HIS A 100 0.88 10.41 -0.83
CA HIS A 100 0.65 11.54 -1.75
C HIS A 100 -0.63 11.40 -2.60
N THR A 101 -1.75 11.11 -1.94
CA THR A 101 -3.06 10.96 -2.60
C THR A 101 -3.11 9.79 -3.62
N ASN A 102 -2.15 8.87 -3.61
CA ASN A 102 -2.11 7.76 -4.57
C ASN A 102 -3.15 6.66 -4.24
N VAL A 103 -4.18 6.54 -5.08
CA VAL A 103 -5.29 5.59 -4.89
C VAL A 103 -4.85 4.12 -4.85
N PHE A 104 -3.87 3.72 -5.67
CA PHE A 104 -3.35 2.36 -5.63
C PHE A 104 -2.73 2.07 -4.26
N GLY A 105 -1.90 2.99 -3.76
CA GLY A 105 -1.28 2.91 -2.44
C GLY A 105 -2.32 2.74 -1.33
N MET A 106 -3.37 3.58 -1.33
CA MET A 106 -4.45 3.53 -0.32
C MET A 106 -5.14 2.17 -0.29
N ARG A 107 -5.45 1.61 -1.46
CA ARG A 107 -6.17 0.34 -1.56
C ARG A 107 -5.27 -0.85 -1.32
N TYR A 108 -3.99 -0.76 -1.67
CA TYR A 108 -3.02 -1.79 -1.33
C TYR A 108 -2.77 -1.83 0.18
N ALA A 109 -2.65 -0.66 0.83
CA ALA A 109 -2.61 -0.57 2.29
C ALA A 109 -3.83 -1.22 2.94
N ALA A 110 -5.05 -0.95 2.43
CA ALA A 110 -6.27 -1.59 2.92
C ALA A 110 -6.24 -3.13 2.73
N ARG A 111 -5.71 -3.63 1.61
CA ARG A 111 -5.56 -5.06 1.35
C ARG A 111 -4.55 -5.71 2.29
N LEU A 112 -3.42 -5.05 2.56
CA LEU A 112 -2.41 -5.50 3.51
C LEU A 112 -2.95 -5.49 4.94
N ALA A 113 -3.72 -4.46 5.33
CA ALA A 113 -4.37 -4.39 6.63
C ALA A 113 -5.36 -5.54 6.84
N LEU A 114 -6.08 -5.94 5.78
CA LEU A 114 -7.01 -7.07 5.81
C LEU A 114 -6.29 -8.43 5.91
N GLY A 115 -5.10 -8.57 5.30
CA GLY A 115 -4.39 -9.85 5.23
C GLY A 115 -5.18 -10.95 4.51
N ASP A 116 -4.76 -12.20 4.67
CA ASP A 116 -5.47 -13.37 4.13
C ASP A 116 -6.46 -13.93 5.17
N ASP A 117 -7.48 -13.14 5.48
CA ASP A 117 -8.46 -13.36 6.56
C ASP A 117 -7.85 -13.40 7.98
N ASP A 118 -6.60 -12.93 8.11
CA ASP A 118 -5.88 -12.69 9.37
C ASP A 118 -5.40 -11.23 9.37
N PRO A 119 -6.26 -10.28 9.79
CA PRO A 119 -5.97 -8.86 9.72
C PRO A 119 -4.85 -8.46 10.68
N VAL A 120 -4.21 -7.33 10.37
CA VAL A 120 -3.24 -6.71 11.28
C VAL A 120 -3.94 -6.21 12.55
N ASP A 121 -3.21 -6.14 13.66
CA ASP A 121 -3.77 -5.69 14.93
C ASP A 121 -3.77 -4.16 15.08
N LEU A 122 -2.92 -3.46 14.31
CA LEU A 122 -2.73 -2.01 14.36
C LEU A 122 -2.21 -1.50 13.02
N VAL A 123 -2.63 -0.30 12.63
CA VAL A 123 -2.07 0.43 11.49
C VAL A 123 -1.40 1.71 11.97
N LEU A 124 -0.17 1.93 11.49
CA LEU A 124 0.62 3.15 11.70
C LEU A 124 0.79 3.87 10.36
N VAL A 125 0.45 5.15 10.33
CA VAL A 125 0.57 6.02 9.16
C VAL A 125 1.53 7.15 9.48
N ALA A 126 2.74 7.10 8.93
CA ALA A 126 3.84 7.99 9.28
C ALA A 126 3.90 9.28 8.43
N GLY A 127 2.75 9.86 8.10
CA GLY A 127 2.65 11.16 7.40
C GLY A 127 2.61 11.07 5.87
N ASP A 128 2.48 12.24 5.24
CA ASP A 128 2.40 12.48 3.80
C ASP A 128 1.34 11.60 3.11
N VAL A 129 0.15 11.60 3.72
CA VAL A 129 -1.03 10.94 3.18
C VAL A 129 -1.57 11.72 1.97
N THR A 130 -1.53 13.04 2.08
CA THR A 130 -1.98 14.00 1.06
C THR A 130 -0.79 14.54 0.27
N ASP A 131 -1.02 15.10 -0.92
CA ASP A 131 0.05 15.75 -1.71
C ASP A 131 0.03 17.28 -1.53
N GLY A 132 -1.17 17.86 -1.39
CA GLY A 132 -1.36 19.30 -1.23
C GLY A 132 -2.06 19.73 0.07
N GLY A 133 -2.18 18.85 1.06
CA GLY A 133 -2.76 19.17 2.37
C GLY A 133 -4.25 19.50 2.37
N THR A 134 -4.97 19.19 1.29
CA THR A 134 -6.37 19.60 1.16
C THR A 134 -7.33 18.66 1.89
N ARG A 135 -8.49 19.20 2.28
CA ARG A 135 -9.57 18.39 2.88
C ARG A 135 -10.07 17.31 1.94
N ASP A 136 -10.18 17.59 0.64
CA ASP A 136 -10.72 16.64 -0.33
C ASP A 136 -9.81 15.41 -0.51
N GLU A 137 -8.48 15.61 -0.46
CA GLU A 137 -7.49 14.53 -0.46
C GLU A 137 -7.59 13.68 0.81
N ALA A 138 -7.66 14.31 1.97
CA ALA A 138 -7.84 13.62 3.24
C ALA A 138 -9.14 12.79 3.26
N GLU A 139 -10.25 13.36 2.80
CA GLU A 139 -11.52 12.64 2.68
C GLU A 139 -11.48 11.53 1.63
N LEU A 140 -10.68 11.67 0.56
CA LEU A 140 -10.45 10.59 -0.40
C LEU A 140 -9.73 9.41 0.26
N PHE A 141 -8.67 9.68 1.01
CA PHE A 141 -7.98 8.65 1.79
C PHE A 141 -8.93 7.94 2.76
N LEU A 142 -9.68 8.69 3.57
CA LEU A 142 -10.63 8.13 4.53
C LEU A 142 -11.72 7.27 3.87
N ARG A 143 -12.09 7.55 2.62
CA ARG A 143 -13.06 6.73 1.85
C ARG A 143 -12.45 5.46 1.26
N LEU A 144 -11.19 5.52 0.82
CA LEU A 144 -10.56 4.43 0.06
C LEU A 144 -9.73 3.49 0.92
N PHE A 145 -9.10 4.02 1.97
CA PHE A 145 -8.45 3.22 3.00
C PHE A 145 -9.51 2.76 3.99
N SER A 146 -10.00 1.54 3.78
CA SER A 146 -11.00 0.88 4.63
C SER A 146 -10.35 -0.29 5.36
N PRO A 147 -9.68 -0.05 6.51
CA PRO A 147 -9.13 -1.13 7.31
C PRO A 147 -10.25 -2.02 7.88
N PRO A 148 -9.94 -3.25 8.30
CA PRO A 148 -10.92 -4.13 8.94
C PRO A 148 -11.56 -3.49 10.18
N GLU A 149 -12.82 -3.83 10.44
CA GLU A 149 -13.57 -3.28 11.58
C GLU A 149 -12.84 -3.60 12.90
N GLY A 150 -12.65 -2.56 13.73
CA GLY A 150 -12.01 -2.67 15.04
C GLY A 150 -10.48 -2.60 15.02
N VAL A 151 -9.83 -2.52 13.85
CA VAL A 151 -8.39 -2.29 13.76
C VAL A 151 -8.10 -0.79 13.98
N PRO A 152 -7.39 -0.41 15.05
CA PRO A 152 -7.01 0.98 15.29
C PRO A 152 -6.04 1.49 14.23
N VAL A 153 -6.19 2.77 13.86
CA VAL A 153 -5.30 3.49 12.96
C VAL A 153 -4.74 4.69 13.68
N LEU A 154 -3.41 4.76 13.80
CA LEU A 154 -2.68 5.88 14.37
C LEU A 154 -1.95 6.61 13.25
N LEU A 155 -2.00 7.95 13.27
CA LEU A 155 -1.46 8.79 12.21
C LEU A 155 -0.68 9.95 12.81
N VAL A 156 0.48 10.28 12.23
CA VAL A 156 1.15 11.58 12.40
C VAL A 156 1.02 12.36 11.10
N GLY A 157 0.99 13.68 11.16
CA GLY A 157 1.07 14.52 9.97
C GLY A 157 2.51 14.62 9.47
N GLY A 158 2.69 14.60 8.14
CA GLY A 158 3.94 14.91 7.45
C GLY A 158 3.93 16.33 6.87
N ASN A 159 4.98 16.69 6.12
CA ASN A 159 5.12 18.05 5.58
C ASN A 159 4.25 18.34 4.35
N HIS A 160 3.66 17.33 3.70
CA HIS A 160 2.68 17.54 2.64
C HIS A 160 1.24 17.73 3.15
N GLU A 161 0.99 17.52 4.44
CA GLU A 161 -0.28 17.90 5.05
C GLU A 161 -0.41 19.43 5.20
N ASP A 162 -1.66 19.90 5.36
CA ASP A 162 -1.98 21.26 5.81
C ASP A 162 -3.18 21.16 6.77
N ARG A 163 -3.50 22.26 7.45
CA ARG A 163 -4.60 22.37 8.41
C ARG A 163 -5.92 21.75 7.92
N PRO A 164 -6.38 21.96 6.66
CA PRO A 164 -7.64 21.37 6.21
C PRO A 164 -7.63 19.83 6.21
N ALA A 165 -6.52 19.20 5.83
CA ALA A 165 -6.32 17.75 5.87
C ALA A 165 -6.23 17.24 7.31
N MET A 166 -5.38 17.85 8.14
CA MET A 166 -5.21 17.44 9.54
C MET A 166 -6.52 17.54 10.32
N GLU A 167 -7.30 18.59 10.09
CA GLU A 167 -8.64 18.71 10.66
C GLU A 167 -9.62 17.63 10.19
N ALA A 168 -9.47 17.12 8.96
CA ALA A 168 -10.30 16.03 8.45
C ALA A 168 -9.92 14.70 9.11
N PHE A 169 -8.63 14.41 9.25
CA PHE A 169 -8.14 13.25 9.98
C PHE A 169 -8.54 13.28 11.46
N ALA A 170 -8.41 14.43 12.14
CA ALA A 170 -8.81 14.56 13.54
C ALA A 170 -10.33 14.41 13.78
N ARG A 171 -11.17 14.48 12.73
CA ARG A 171 -12.62 14.25 12.81
C ARG A 171 -13.03 12.84 12.37
N SER A 172 -12.10 12.02 11.91
CA SER A 172 -12.38 10.64 11.53
C SER A 172 -12.29 9.71 12.74
N ASP A 173 -12.41 8.40 12.51
CA ASP A 173 -12.19 7.37 13.53
C ASP A 173 -10.69 7.08 13.76
N PHE A 174 -9.79 7.80 13.09
CA PHE A 174 -8.34 7.64 13.27
C PHE A 174 -7.86 8.46 14.45
N THR A 175 -6.79 8.00 15.10
CA THR A 175 -6.14 8.78 16.15
C THR A 175 -4.94 9.50 15.55
N VAL A 176 -5.07 10.82 15.39
CA VAL A 176 -3.95 11.69 15.04
C VAL A 176 -3.12 11.92 16.30
N LEU A 177 -1.82 11.65 16.25
CA LEU A 177 -0.90 11.85 17.36
C LEU A 177 -0.06 13.11 17.13
N ASP A 178 -0.06 14.01 18.12
CA ASP A 178 0.81 15.18 18.13
C ASP A 178 1.23 15.53 19.57
N TRP A 179 2.49 15.22 19.92
CA TRP A 179 3.03 15.35 21.28
C TRP A 179 2.26 14.54 22.33
N GLU A 180 1.78 13.37 21.96
CA GLU A 180 0.99 12.52 22.84
C GLU A 180 1.27 11.03 22.64
N ALA A 181 1.06 10.27 23.72
CA ALA A 181 1.05 8.82 23.70
C ALA A 181 -0.39 8.29 23.68
N THR A 182 -0.61 7.22 22.95
CA THR A 182 -1.84 6.44 23.04
C THR A 182 -1.52 4.95 23.15
N THR A 183 -2.40 4.20 23.81
CA THR A 183 -2.32 2.74 23.87
C THR A 183 -3.39 2.12 22.99
N ALA A 184 -2.99 1.40 21.94
CA ALA A 184 -3.88 0.74 20.99
C ALA A 184 -3.38 -0.68 20.69
N ALA A 185 -4.27 -1.66 20.64
CA ALA A 185 -3.93 -3.07 20.43
C ALA A 185 -2.82 -3.64 21.36
N GLY A 186 -2.69 -3.06 22.56
CA GLY A 186 -1.66 -3.43 23.54
C GLY A 186 -0.26 -2.89 23.23
N PHE A 187 -0.15 -1.89 22.35
CA PHE A 187 1.06 -1.11 22.08
C PHE A 187 0.89 0.30 22.62
N THR A 188 1.91 0.85 23.25
CA THR A 188 2.04 2.27 23.55
C THR A 188 2.80 2.95 22.43
N VAL A 189 2.14 3.87 21.74
CA VAL A 189 2.72 4.64 20.62
C VAL A 189 2.75 6.11 20.99
N TYR A 190 3.94 6.70 20.97
CA TYR A 190 4.12 8.15 21.13
C TYR A 190 4.32 8.77 19.74
N GLY A 191 3.51 9.76 19.38
CA GLY A 191 3.58 10.39 18.07
C GLY A 191 3.84 11.89 18.13
N VAL A 192 4.64 12.38 17.19
CA VAL A 192 4.86 13.82 16.97
C VAL A 192 4.72 14.11 15.48
N SER A 193 3.75 14.96 15.12
CA SER A 193 3.57 15.38 13.74
C SER A 193 4.72 16.30 13.30
N ASP A 194 5.01 16.29 12.00
CA ASP A 194 5.97 17.22 11.40
C ASP A 194 5.62 18.67 11.79
N PRO A 195 6.61 19.52 12.14
CA PRO A 195 6.35 20.88 12.60
C PRO A 195 5.56 21.75 11.60
N VAL A 196 5.56 21.41 10.31
CA VAL A 196 4.84 22.13 9.26
C VAL A 196 3.54 21.45 8.81
N ALA A 197 3.14 20.31 9.39
CA ALA A 197 1.96 19.52 9.00
C ALA A 197 0.61 20.27 9.04
N ALA A 198 0.54 21.38 9.77
CA ALA A 198 -0.65 22.24 9.84
C ALA A 198 -0.47 23.59 9.14
N SER A 199 0.46 23.65 8.19
CA SER A 199 0.83 24.82 7.40
C SER A 199 0.79 24.52 5.91
N SER A 200 0.68 25.54 5.08
CA SER A 200 0.70 25.39 3.61
C SER A 200 2.13 25.21 3.04
N GLN A 201 3.12 25.00 3.89
CA GLN A 201 4.50 24.76 3.48
C GLN A 201 4.66 23.28 3.19
N VAL A 202 5.15 22.97 2.00
CA VAL A 202 5.29 21.59 1.52
C VAL A 202 6.69 21.02 1.77
N ASP A 203 7.72 21.89 1.76
CA ASP A 203 9.09 21.47 2.01
C ASP A 203 9.36 21.38 3.52
N SER A 204 10.06 20.34 3.97
CA SER A 204 10.48 20.23 5.37
C SER A 204 11.34 21.43 5.80
N ASP A 205 11.10 21.93 7.02
CA ASP A 205 11.88 23.03 7.60
C ASP A 205 12.93 22.51 8.57
N VAL A 206 14.20 22.55 8.15
CA VAL A 206 15.33 22.00 8.92
C VAL A 206 15.48 22.67 10.28
N ASP A 207 15.23 23.98 10.39
CA ASP A 207 15.37 24.69 11.66
C ASP A 207 14.23 24.32 12.63
N LEU A 208 13.01 24.16 12.12
CA LEU A 208 11.88 23.69 12.93
C LEU A 208 12.03 22.23 13.35
N LEU A 209 12.52 21.36 12.47
CA LEU A 209 12.83 19.96 12.77
C LEU A 209 13.85 19.87 13.90
N ALA A 210 14.96 20.61 13.80
CA ALA A 210 15.98 20.65 14.85
C ALA A 210 15.44 21.19 16.18
N ALA A 211 14.59 22.23 16.14
CA ALA A 211 13.94 22.74 17.35
C ALA A 211 12.95 21.74 17.97
N GLN A 212 12.30 20.92 17.14
CA GLN A 212 11.40 19.86 17.57
C GLN A 212 12.16 18.73 18.25
N ASP A 213 13.27 18.27 17.67
CA ASP A 213 14.13 17.23 18.24
C ASP A 213 14.69 17.64 19.60
N GLU A 214 15.26 18.85 19.71
CA GLU A 214 15.76 19.38 20.99
C GLU A 214 14.66 19.45 22.05
N ARG A 215 13.44 19.82 21.66
CA ARG A 215 12.30 19.85 22.59
C ARG A 215 11.90 18.44 23.03
N LEU A 216 11.83 17.47 22.11
CA LEU A 216 11.46 16.10 22.45
C LEU A 216 12.54 15.44 23.31
N ALA A 217 13.81 15.60 22.95
CA ALA A 217 14.95 15.11 23.73
C ALA A 217 14.96 15.68 25.16
N GLY A 218 14.55 16.94 25.33
CA GLY A 218 14.40 17.55 26.66
C GLY A 218 13.27 16.95 27.50
N LEU A 219 12.22 16.41 26.87
CA LEU A 219 11.09 15.77 27.54
C LEU A 219 11.30 14.26 27.74
N TRP A 220 12.10 13.62 26.88
CA TRP A 220 12.30 12.17 26.84
C TRP A 220 12.58 11.53 28.21
N PRO A 221 13.48 12.07 29.06
CA PRO A 221 13.78 11.47 30.36
C PRO A 221 12.59 11.41 31.33
N GLU A 222 11.52 12.18 31.08
CA GLU A 222 10.31 12.20 31.89
C GLU A 222 9.20 11.30 31.30
N LEU A 223 9.37 10.82 30.08
CA LEU A 223 8.43 9.92 29.41
C LEU A 223 8.73 8.47 29.77
N GLU A 224 7.67 7.67 29.91
CA GLU A 224 7.83 6.22 29.86
C GLU A 224 8.15 5.84 28.41
N THR A 225 9.19 5.04 28.21
CA THR A 225 9.62 4.60 26.87
C THR A 225 8.45 3.92 26.15
N PRO A 226 7.97 4.46 25.01
CA PRO A 226 6.92 3.84 24.24
C PRO A 226 7.45 2.61 23.49
N ASP A 227 6.56 1.70 23.09
CA ASP A 227 6.93 0.59 22.21
C ASP A 227 7.31 1.12 20.81
N VAL A 228 6.61 2.17 20.36
CA VAL A 228 6.86 2.85 19.08
C VAL A 228 6.88 4.36 19.26
N LEU A 229 7.95 5.01 18.81
CA LEU A 229 8.00 6.45 18.56
C LEU A 229 7.73 6.69 17.08
N MET A 230 6.65 7.40 16.76
CA MET A 230 6.22 7.67 15.39
C MET A 230 6.40 9.15 15.06
N VAL A 231 7.14 9.42 14.00
CA VAL A 231 7.34 10.76 13.41
C VAL A 231 7.27 10.65 11.90
N HIS A 232 7.23 11.77 11.18
CA HIS A 232 7.29 11.70 9.72
C HIS A 232 8.74 11.75 9.23
N ASP A 233 9.55 12.65 9.78
CA ASP A 233 10.95 12.80 9.45
C ASP A 233 11.84 12.36 10.61
N VAL A 234 12.83 11.49 10.36
CA VAL A 234 13.75 11.02 11.39
C VAL A 234 14.51 12.15 12.09
N ARG A 235 14.71 13.29 11.41
CA ARG A 235 15.34 14.51 11.97
C ARG A 235 14.53 15.13 13.11
N GLN A 236 13.26 14.76 13.27
CA GLN A 236 12.43 15.16 14.41
C GLN A 236 12.91 14.53 15.73
N VAL A 237 13.72 13.46 15.68
CA VAL A 237 14.00 12.61 16.85
C VAL A 237 15.45 12.10 16.92
N GLU A 238 16.39 12.69 16.18
CA GLU A 238 17.79 12.23 16.16
C GLU A 238 18.41 12.19 17.56
N ARG A 239 18.28 13.26 18.34
CA ARG A 239 18.81 13.29 19.71
C ARG A 239 18.04 12.36 20.65
N THR A 240 16.75 12.18 20.41
CA THR A 240 15.93 11.22 21.17
C THR A 240 16.39 9.78 20.93
N ILE A 241 16.73 9.42 19.69
CA ILE A 241 17.32 8.11 19.34
C ILE A 241 18.64 7.90 20.08
N GLU A 242 19.51 8.92 20.11
CA GLU A 242 20.79 8.83 20.82
C GLU A 242 20.60 8.58 22.32
N LEU A 243 19.65 9.28 22.96
CA LEU A 243 19.32 9.09 24.37
C LEU A 243 18.81 7.68 24.66
N ALA A 244 17.89 7.17 23.85
CA ALA A 244 17.36 5.81 23.98
C ALA A 244 18.45 4.74 23.74
N GLU A 245 19.32 4.95 22.74
CA GLU A 245 20.46 4.06 22.47
C GLU A 245 21.46 4.04 23.64
N GLU A 246 21.83 5.21 24.18
CA GLU A 246 22.72 5.34 25.34
C GLU A 246 22.15 4.67 26.60
N ALA A 247 20.83 4.75 26.79
CA ALA A 247 20.11 4.12 27.91
C ALA A 247 19.87 2.61 27.71
N GLY A 248 20.03 2.09 26.49
CA GLY A 248 19.71 0.71 26.15
C GLY A 248 18.20 0.42 26.17
N GLU A 249 17.38 1.44 25.94
CA GLU A 249 15.93 1.35 25.93
C GLU A 249 15.45 0.65 24.63
N PRO A 250 14.63 -0.40 24.72
CA PRO A 250 14.04 -1.02 23.54
C PRO A 250 13.02 -0.04 22.95
N LEU A 251 13.27 0.41 21.71
CA LEU A 251 12.43 1.40 21.04
C LEU A 251 12.35 1.09 19.55
N VAL A 252 11.14 1.11 18.98
CA VAL A 252 10.96 1.17 17.52
C VAL A 252 10.69 2.61 17.12
N VAL A 253 11.46 3.15 16.18
CA VAL A 253 11.22 4.46 15.57
C VAL A 253 10.67 4.25 14.17
N ALA A 254 9.41 4.64 13.97
CA ALA A 254 8.70 4.57 12.69
C ALA A 254 8.66 5.97 12.06
N PHE A 255 9.15 6.09 10.82
CA PHE A 255 9.24 7.36 10.08
C PHE A 255 9.15 7.13 8.56
N GLY A 256 9.19 8.22 7.77
CA GLY A 256 9.20 8.24 6.31
C GLY A 256 9.91 9.49 5.75
N ASN A 257 9.25 10.25 4.85
CA ASN A 257 9.70 11.48 4.18
C ASN A 257 10.79 11.30 3.10
N ASP A 258 11.78 10.42 3.31
CA ASP A 258 12.88 10.27 2.32
C ASP A 258 12.55 9.31 1.16
N HIS A 259 11.42 8.60 1.28
CA HIS A 259 10.90 7.59 0.35
C HIS A 259 11.81 6.37 0.17
N VAL A 260 12.75 6.12 1.09
CA VAL A 260 13.73 5.05 1.03
C VAL A 260 13.37 3.95 2.03
N LEU A 261 12.83 2.85 1.50
CA LEU A 261 12.61 1.63 2.29
C LEU A 261 13.88 1.20 3.03
N ALA A 262 13.83 1.20 4.35
CA ALA A 262 14.97 0.84 5.18
C ALA A 262 14.54 0.23 6.52
N VAL A 263 15.37 -0.69 7.01
CA VAL A 263 15.32 -1.18 8.39
C VAL A 263 16.74 -1.16 8.92
N SER A 264 16.98 -0.43 10.01
CA SER A 264 18.31 -0.39 10.64
C SER A 264 18.20 -0.49 12.15
N ARG A 265 19.30 -0.88 12.81
CA ARG A 265 19.35 -1.08 14.25
C ARG A 265 20.53 -0.32 14.84
N ARG A 266 20.29 0.38 15.94
CA ARG A 266 21.26 1.13 16.76
C ARG A 266 21.10 0.71 18.21
N GLY A 267 21.93 -0.23 18.66
CA GLY A 267 21.78 -0.86 19.97
C GLY A 267 20.41 -1.57 20.13
N ALA A 268 19.60 -1.09 21.08
CA ALA A 268 18.24 -1.57 21.33
C ALA A 268 17.17 -0.81 20.52
N VAL A 269 17.55 0.27 19.82
CA VAL A 269 16.66 1.05 18.96
C VAL A 269 16.61 0.44 17.56
N VAL A 270 15.42 0.26 17.02
CA VAL A 270 15.18 -0.18 15.63
C VAL A 270 14.52 0.96 14.87
N LEU A 271 15.15 1.39 13.79
CA LEU A 271 14.67 2.42 12.88
C LEU A 271 13.99 1.72 11.70
N VAL A 272 12.75 2.11 11.42
CA VAL A 272 11.89 1.43 10.46
C VAL A 272 11.25 2.47 9.55
N ASP A 273 11.67 2.46 8.28
CA ASP A 273 11.18 3.32 7.22
C ASP A 273 10.49 2.45 6.16
N PRO A 274 9.16 2.60 5.96
CA PRO A 274 8.41 1.80 5.00
C PRO A 274 8.65 2.25 3.55
N GLY A 275 9.45 3.29 3.31
CA GLY A 275 9.60 3.98 2.03
C GLY A 275 8.30 4.69 1.65
N THR A 276 7.93 4.63 0.37
CA THR A 276 6.74 5.32 -0.15
C THR A 276 5.63 4.38 -0.57
N ALA A 277 4.47 4.53 0.07
CA ALA A 277 3.23 3.87 -0.34
C ALA A 277 2.60 4.53 -1.58
N GLY A 278 3.10 5.69 -2.00
CA GLY A 278 2.62 6.46 -3.15
C GLY A 278 3.52 6.44 -4.38
N ALA A 279 4.67 5.75 -4.32
CA ALA A 279 5.70 5.76 -5.37
C ALA A 279 6.17 7.19 -5.74
N SER A 280 6.34 8.04 -4.71
CA SER A 280 6.70 9.46 -4.82
C SER A 280 5.68 10.35 -5.54
N GLY A 281 4.40 9.99 -5.47
CA GLY A 281 3.28 10.77 -5.99
C GLY A 281 3.34 11.01 -7.51
N TYR A 282 2.71 12.08 -7.98
CA TYR A 282 2.74 12.45 -9.41
C TYR A 282 4.10 13.03 -9.86
N GLY A 283 4.98 13.38 -8.92
CA GLY A 283 6.30 13.96 -9.19
C GLY A 283 7.27 12.98 -9.87
N SER A 284 7.16 11.68 -9.59
CA SER A 284 7.99 10.63 -10.21
C SER A 284 7.72 10.49 -11.72
N LEU A 285 6.47 10.70 -12.16
CA LEU A 285 6.10 10.72 -13.59
C LEU A 285 6.85 11.78 -14.40
N GLY A 286 7.23 12.89 -13.76
CA GLY A 286 8.01 13.97 -14.39
C GLY A 286 9.52 13.71 -14.43
N ARG A 287 10.05 12.87 -13.54
CA ARG A 287 11.51 12.61 -13.39
C ARG A 287 11.97 11.31 -14.07
N GLY A 288 11.03 10.42 -14.43
CA GLY A 288 11.35 9.15 -15.09
C GLY A 288 12.04 8.13 -14.18
N GLU A 289 11.90 8.30 -12.86
CA GLU A 289 12.37 7.37 -11.85
C GLU A 289 11.24 6.39 -11.48
N GLU A 290 11.48 5.10 -11.67
CA GLU A 290 10.55 4.05 -11.22
C GLU A 290 10.82 3.75 -9.74
N ILE A 291 10.17 4.50 -8.85
CA ILE A 291 10.20 4.22 -7.42
C ILE A 291 9.10 3.18 -7.13
N PRO A 292 9.42 2.01 -6.56
CA PRO A 292 8.41 1.01 -6.25
C PRO A 292 7.52 1.50 -5.10
N TYR A 293 6.28 1.03 -5.06
CA TYR A 293 5.43 1.14 -3.89
C TYR A 293 5.98 0.26 -2.79
N THR A 294 6.08 0.75 -1.55
CA THR A 294 6.65 -0.02 -0.43
C THR A 294 5.84 0.12 0.85
N PHE A 295 5.80 -0.97 1.63
CA PHE A 295 5.04 -1.12 2.87
C PHE A 295 5.80 -2.06 3.80
N GLN A 296 5.55 -1.97 5.11
CA GLN A 296 6.16 -2.87 6.08
C GLN A 296 5.13 -3.49 7.04
N LEU A 297 5.27 -4.78 7.29
CA LEU A 297 4.57 -5.50 8.36
C LEU A 297 5.56 -5.76 9.49
N LEU A 298 5.25 -5.26 10.67
CA LEU A 298 6.08 -5.35 11.87
C LEU A 298 5.49 -6.42 12.79
N ASP A 299 6.26 -7.46 13.06
CA ASP A 299 5.84 -8.58 13.91
C ASP A 299 6.43 -8.42 15.30
N PHE A 300 5.60 -8.11 16.29
CA PHE A 300 5.95 -7.96 17.69
C PHE A 300 5.58 -9.21 18.51
N SER A 301 6.27 -9.44 19.62
CA SER A 301 5.90 -10.46 20.59
C SER A 301 4.45 -10.29 21.08
N ARG A 302 3.70 -11.40 21.12
CA ARG A 302 2.33 -11.41 21.64
C ARG A 302 2.25 -11.46 23.16
N GLU A 303 3.23 -12.09 23.81
CA GLU A 303 3.33 -12.20 25.27
C GLU A 303 4.50 -11.36 25.81
N GLY A 304 4.30 -10.72 26.97
CA GLY A 304 5.32 -9.90 27.64
C GLY A 304 5.42 -8.46 27.10
N GLU A 305 6.59 -7.84 27.31
CA GLU A 305 6.94 -6.54 26.73
C GLU A 305 6.94 -6.63 25.19
N ALA A 306 6.46 -5.58 24.50
CA ALA A 306 6.36 -5.59 23.05
C ALA A 306 7.75 -5.47 22.42
N ARG A 307 8.29 -6.60 21.98
CA ARG A 307 9.59 -6.69 21.32
C ARG A 307 9.37 -6.91 19.83
N LEU A 308 9.97 -6.08 18.98
CA LEU A 308 9.95 -6.30 17.53
C LEU A 308 10.80 -7.53 17.19
N LEU A 309 10.18 -8.53 16.56
CA LEU A 309 10.78 -9.82 16.24
C LEU A 309 11.24 -9.89 14.78
N ALA A 310 10.48 -9.28 13.88
CA ALA A 310 10.79 -9.24 12.45
C ALA A 310 10.10 -8.06 11.76
N VAL A 311 10.66 -7.68 10.61
CA VAL A 311 10.05 -6.74 9.66
C VAL A 311 9.92 -7.45 8.32
N THR A 312 8.72 -7.44 7.75
CA THR A 312 8.47 -7.90 6.38
C THR A 312 8.25 -6.69 5.50
N SER A 313 9.18 -6.41 4.59
CA SER A 313 9.04 -5.35 3.60
C SER A 313 8.39 -5.88 2.34
N VAL A 314 7.30 -5.26 1.92
CA VAL A 314 6.60 -5.58 0.67
C VAL A 314 6.88 -4.44 -0.31
N SER A 315 7.30 -4.78 -1.52
CA SER A 315 7.52 -3.81 -2.60
C SER A 315 6.82 -4.23 -3.87
N TYR A 316 6.22 -3.26 -4.56
CA TYR A 316 5.55 -3.46 -5.84
C TYR A 316 6.10 -2.46 -6.86
N ALA A 317 6.76 -2.98 -7.89
CA ALA A 317 7.32 -2.19 -8.98
C ALA A 317 6.25 -1.90 -10.04
N ALA A 318 6.44 -0.80 -10.79
CA ALA A 318 5.53 -0.38 -11.85
C ALA A 318 5.36 -1.42 -12.98
N ASP A 319 6.35 -2.31 -13.16
CA ASP A 319 6.32 -3.42 -14.11
C ASP A 319 5.52 -4.64 -13.63
N GLY A 320 4.87 -4.54 -12.47
CA GLY A 320 4.03 -5.59 -11.88
C GLY A 320 4.80 -6.60 -11.03
N ARG A 321 6.12 -6.47 -10.88
CA ARG A 321 6.89 -7.33 -9.98
C ARG A 321 6.60 -6.98 -8.53
N THR A 322 6.31 -8.00 -7.74
CA THR A 322 6.21 -7.91 -6.28
C THR A 322 7.45 -8.56 -5.67
N SER A 323 8.06 -7.93 -4.68
CA SER A 323 9.10 -8.51 -3.85
C SER A 323 8.69 -8.45 -2.38
N ILE A 324 9.05 -9.49 -1.64
CA ILE A 324 8.84 -9.57 -0.20
C ILE A 324 10.19 -9.91 0.42
N ASP A 325 10.62 -9.09 1.37
CA ASP A 325 11.84 -9.31 2.13
C ASP A 325 11.48 -9.47 3.60
N TYR A 326 11.81 -10.64 4.17
CA TYR A 326 11.58 -10.95 5.58
C TYR A 326 12.89 -10.81 6.35
N GLN A 327 12.95 -9.83 7.24
CA GLN A 327 14.11 -9.53 8.07
C GLN A 327 13.83 -9.86 9.54
N PRO A 328 14.27 -11.03 10.05
CA PRO A 328 14.21 -11.33 11.48
C PRO A 328 15.22 -10.46 12.24
N LEU A 329 14.81 -9.90 13.38
CA LEU A 329 15.67 -9.02 14.20
C LEU A 329 16.40 -9.74 15.34
N GLY A 330 16.17 -11.05 15.51
CA GLY A 330 16.89 -11.92 16.45
C GLY A 330 16.73 -11.53 17.92
N GLU A 331 17.33 -12.31 18.82
CA GLU A 331 17.57 -11.89 20.21
C GLU A 331 18.87 -11.10 20.30
#